data_AF-A0A7V2SAF4-F1
#
_entry.id   AF-A0A7V2SAF4-F1
#
_cell.length_a   1.000
_cell.length_b   1.000
_cell.length_c   1.000
_cell.angle_alpha   90.00
_cell.angle_beta   90.00
_cell.angle_gamma   90.00
#
_symmetry.space_group_name_H-M   'P 1'
#
loop_
_entity.id
_entity.type
_entity.pdbx_description
1 polymer ?
#
loop_
_entity_poly.entity_id
_entity_poly.type
_entity_poly.pdbx_seq_one_letter_code
_entity_poly.pdbx_strand_id
1 'polypeptide(L)'
;MIIGHLPAGYIVSKLIVKKLTHKINAKLFILWGVLGGIAPDFDMIYFYLIDHRQYHHHTYWSHLPVVWICMIIIGFIWYRWVENKEKAILMLVFSVCGFIHLILDSIVGDIWWLAPWVNKPFSLFTVPAIYEPWWLNFILHWSFYLELLIVLWAVVLWFRSDDSKSRKG
;
A
#
# COMPACT_ATOMS: atom_id res chain seq x y z
N MET A 1 -4.61 2.27 -8.17
CA MET A 1 -4.83 0.83 -8.49
C MET A 1 -6.15 0.39 -7.85
N ILE A 2 -6.71 -0.78 -8.16
CA ILE A 2 -7.98 -1.24 -7.56
C ILE A 2 -7.74 -2.43 -6.63
N ILE A 3 -7.11 -3.48 -7.13
CA ILE A 3 -6.88 -4.74 -6.41
C ILE A 3 -5.41 -4.95 -6.06
N GLY A 4 -4.49 -4.17 -6.66
CA GLY A 4 -3.05 -4.35 -6.52
C GLY A 4 -2.46 -4.01 -5.16
N HIS A 5 -3.09 -3.13 -4.37
CA HIS A 5 -2.46 -2.62 -3.14
C HIS A 5 -2.44 -3.62 -1.98
N LEU A 6 -3.52 -4.38 -1.78
CA LEU A 6 -3.58 -5.45 -0.77
C LEU A 6 -2.50 -6.53 -1.00
N PRO A 7 -2.39 -7.13 -2.20
CA PRO A 7 -1.32 -8.09 -2.48
C PRO A 7 0.07 -7.44 -2.44
N ALA A 8 0.23 -6.18 -2.82
CA ALA A 8 1.52 -5.50 -2.67
C ALA A 8 1.96 -5.41 -1.20
N GLY A 9 1.07 -5.02 -0.29
CA GLY A 9 1.32 -5.03 1.16
C GLY A 9 1.69 -6.42 1.67
N TYR A 10 1.01 -7.46 1.18
CA TYR A 10 1.37 -8.86 1.48
C TYR A 10 2.78 -9.21 0.99
N ILE A 11 3.11 -8.93 -0.28
CA ILE A 11 4.40 -9.26 -0.91
C ILE A 11 5.54 -8.60 -0.13
N VAL A 12 5.46 -7.28 0.08
CA VAL A 12 6.49 -6.50 0.79
C VAL A 12 6.74 -7.11 2.15
N SER A 13 5.67 -7.32 2.92
CA SER A 13 5.75 -7.90 4.25
C SER A 13 6.37 -9.29 4.23
N LYS A 14 5.94 -10.14 3.30
CA LYS A 14 6.40 -11.52 3.19
C LYS A 14 7.88 -11.64 2.84
N LEU A 15 8.40 -10.75 1.99
CA LEU A 15 9.80 -10.75 1.60
C LEU A 15 10.73 -10.31 2.72
N ILE A 16 10.27 -9.41 3.61
CA ILE A 16 11.10 -8.85 4.68
C ILE A 16 10.88 -9.51 6.05
N VAL A 17 9.77 -10.23 6.25
CA VAL A 17 9.40 -10.84 7.54
C VAL A 17 10.56 -11.66 8.12
N LYS A 18 11.19 -12.54 7.31
CA LYS A 18 12.29 -13.40 7.78
C LYS A 18 13.53 -12.63 8.27
N LYS A 19 13.75 -11.41 7.76
CA LYS A 19 14.88 -10.56 8.16
C LYS A 19 14.61 -9.81 9.46
N LEU A 20 13.35 -9.60 9.81
CA LEU A 20 12.93 -8.69 10.89
C LEU A 20 12.21 -9.38 12.06
N THR A 21 11.72 -10.62 11.89
CA THR A 21 10.82 -11.25 12.87
C THR A 21 11.45 -12.31 13.77
N HIS A 22 12.75 -12.21 14.10
CA HIS A 22 13.32 -13.12 15.10
C HIS A 22 12.63 -13.02 16.48
N LYS A 23 11.88 -11.95 16.73
CA LYS A 23 11.17 -11.68 18.00
C LYS A 23 9.69 -11.28 17.84
N ILE A 24 9.11 -11.33 16.63
CA ILE A 24 7.74 -10.84 16.36
C ILE A 24 6.95 -11.96 15.70
N ASN A 25 5.66 -12.06 16.02
CA ASN A 25 4.76 -12.98 15.32
C ASN A 25 4.68 -12.62 13.82
N ALA A 26 5.15 -13.53 12.97
CA ALA A 26 5.19 -13.32 11.52
C ALA A 26 3.80 -13.08 10.89
N LYS A 27 2.73 -13.69 11.42
CA LYS A 27 1.37 -13.45 10.94
C LYS A 27 0.92 -12.03 11.26
N LEU A 28 1.21 -11.56 12.48
CA LEU A 28 0.90 -10.19 12.89
C LEU A 28 1.67 -9.18 12.04
N PHE A 29 2.97 -9.42 11.81
CA PHE A 29 3.79 -8.56 10.94
C PHE A 29 3.20 -8.44 9.52
N ILE A 30 2.81 -9.57 8.92
CA ILE A 30 2.19 -9.58 7.59
C ILE A 30 0.83 -8.87 7.60
N LEU A 31 0.01 -9.11 8.63
CA LEU A 31 -1.29 -8.44 8.77
C LEU A 31 -1.13 -6.91 8.79
N TRP A 32 -0.19 -6.40 9.58
CA TRP A 32 0.05 -4.95 9.68
C TRP A 32 0.55 -4.34 8.36
N GLY A 33 1.39 -5.04 7.60
CA GLY A 33 1.77 -4.53 6.29
C GLY A 33 0.66 -4.62 5.24
N VAL A 34 -0.20 -5.65 5.29
CA VAL A 34 -1.42 -5.70 4.46
C VAL A 34 -2.36 -4.54 4.79
N LEU A 35 -2.62 -4.31 6.08
CA LEU A 35 -3.43 -3.18 6.54
C LEU A 35 -2.83 -1.85 6.10
N GLY A 36 -1.50 -1.69 6.20
CA GLY A 36 -0.81 -0.51 5.69
C GLY A 36 -0.97 -0.32 4.19
N GLY A 37 -0.89 -1.41 3.42
CA GLY A 37 -1.05 -1.38 1.96
C GLY A 37 -2.44 -0.93 1.49
N ILE A 38 -3.49 -1.08 2.29
CA ILE A 38 -4.87 -0.64 1.95
C ILE A 38 -5.33 0.58 2.74
N ALA A 39 -4.55 1.04 3.71
CA ALA A 39 -4.95 2.11 4.61
C ALA A 39 -5.22 3.46 3.92
N PRO A 40 -4.49 3.88 2.87
CA PRO A 40 -4.84 5.10 2.12
C PRO A 40 -6.29 5.06 1.61
N ASP A 41 -6.72 3.94 1.01
CA ASP A 41 -8.05 3.75 0.43
C ASP A 41 -9.20 3.67 1.44
N PHE A 42 -8.93 3.64 2.75
CA PHE A 42 -10.02 3.73 3.73
C PHE A 42 -10.77 5.05 3.64
N ASP A 43 -10.15 6.08 3.06
CA ASP A 43 -10.80 7.33 2.74
C ASP A 43 -11.92 7.20 1.67
N MET A 44 -11.97 6.11 0.91
CA MET A 44 -13.04 5.83 -0.04
C MET A 44 -14.40 5.70 0.66
N ILE A 45 -14.42 5.27 1.93
CA ILE A 45 -15.63 5.26 2.75
C ILE A 45 -16.13 6.69 2.94
N TYR A 46 -15.22 7.62 3.29
CA TYR A 46 -15.54 9.03 3.44
C TYR A 46 -15.95 9.66 2.10
N PHE A 47 -15.19 9.40 1.04
CA PHE A 47 -15.42 9.87 -0.33
C PHE A 47 -16.85 9.56 -0.81
N TYR A 48 -17.32 8.33 -0.63
CA TYR A 48 -18.64 7.91 -1.10
C TYR A 48 -19.78 8.30 -0.14
N LEU A 49 -19.57 8.19 1.17
CA LEU A 49 -20.67 8.33 2.14
C LEU A 49 -20.86 9.75 2.66
N ILE A 50 -19.79 10.54 2.73
CA ILE A 50 -19.80 11.87 3.41
C ILE A 50 -19.44 12.98 2.43
N ASP A 51 -18.34 12.84 1.68
CA ASP A 51 -17.88 13.88 0.76
C ASP A 51 -18.73 13.99 -0.51
N HIS A 52 -19.58 12.98 -0.76
CA HIS A 52 -20.39 12.88 -1.98
C HIS A 52 -19.57 13.00 -3.27
N ARG A 53 -18.29 12.57 -3.22
CA ARG A 53 -17.34 12.60 -4.34
C ARG A 53 -17.03 14.01 -4.86
N GLN A 54 -17.07 15.03 -3.99
CA GLN A 54 -16.80 16.41 -4.37
C GLN A 54 -15.32 16.66 -4.66
N TYR A 55 -14.43 16.01 -3.90
CA TYR A 55 -12.99 16.12 -4.07
C TYR A 55 -12.40 14.81 -4.58
N HIS A 56 -11.33 14.91 -5.38
CA HIS A 56 -10.57 13.74 -5.78
C HIS A 56 -9.97 13.07 -4.53
N HIS A 57 -10.24 11.79 -4.27
CA HIS A 57 -9.86 11.15 -3.00
C HIS A 57 -8.35 11.16 -2.74
N HIS A 58 -7.50 11.14 -3.78
CA HIS A 58 -6.05 11.34 -3.62
C HIS A 58 -5.61 12.72 -3.09
N THR A 59 -6.53 13.67 -2.93
CA THR A 59 -6.28 14.95 -2.25
C THR A 59 -6.46 14.87 -0.74
N TYR A 60 -7.05 13.79 -0.23
CA TYR A 60 -7.19 13.57 1.20
C TYR A 60 -5.84 13.23 1.85
N TRP A 61 -5.73 13.51 3.15
CA TRP A 61 -4.50 13.36 3.92
C TRP A 61 -3.92 11.93 3.88
N SER A 62 -4.78 10.91 3.75
CA SER A 62 -4.46 9.49 3.52
C SER A 62 -3.59 9.25 2.29
N HIS A 63 -3.68 10.10 1.27
CA HIS A 63 -2.92 9.98 0.02
C HIS A 63 -1.78 10.99 -0.11
N LEU A 64 -1.52 11.81 0.92
CA LEU A 64 -0.42 12.75 0.92
C LEU A 64 0.90 12.05 1.31
N PRO A 65 1.95 12.07 0.46
CA PRO A 65 3.21 11.39 0.79
C PRO A 65 3.88 11.88 2.07
N VAL A 66 3.71 13.16 2.41
CA VAL A 66 4.24 13.73 3.66
C VAL A 66 3.73 12.99 4.90
N VAL A 67 2.48 12.51 4.91
CA VAL A 67 1.91 11.78 6.03
C VAL A 67 2.65 10.46 6.25
N TRP A 68 2.84 9.69 5.18
CA TRP A 68 3.51 8.39 5.24
C TRP A 68 5.01 8.52 5.54
N ILE A 69 5.68 9.51 4.96
CA ILE A 69 7.09 9.82 5.27
C ILE A 69 7.24 10.18 6.76
N CYS A 70 6.37 11.05 7.29
CA CYS A 70 6.36 11.38 8.71
C CYS A 70 6.14 10.14 9.58
N MET A 71 5.18 9.27 9.23
CA MET A 71 4.95 8.02 9.98
C MET A 71 6.16 7.06 9.93
N ILE A 72 6.87 6.98 8.80
CA ILE A 72 8.11 6.20 8.70
C ILE A 72 9.20 6.79 9.61
N ILE A 73 9.39 8.12 9.58
CA ILE A 73 10.38 8.81 10.42
C ILE A 73 10.06 8.60 11.91
N ILE A 74 8.81 8.82 12.31
CA ILE A 74 8.35 8.61 13.70
C ILE A 74 8.54 7.15 14.10
N GLY A 75 8.15 6.19 13.25
CA GLY A 75 8.34 4.77 13.51
C GLY A 75 9.83 4.39 13.67
N PHE A 76 10.71 5.01 12.89
CA PHE A 76 12.14 4.80 12.99
C PHE A 76 12.72 5.40 14.28
N ILE A 77 12.37 6.64 14.61
CA ILE A 77 12.78 7.28 15.88
C ILE A 77 12.30 6.44 17.06
N TRP A 78 11.04 6.00 17.05
CA TRP A 78 10.48 5.12 18.07
C TRP A 78 11.31 3.84 18.19
N TYR A 79 11.58 3.16 17.07
CA TYR A 79 12.41 1.95 17.04
C TYR A 79 13.80 2.15 17.67
N ARG A 80 14.38 3.34 17.56
CA ARG A 80 15.70 3.66 18.12
C ARG A 80 15.68 3.91 19.63
N TRP A 81 14.55 4.32 20.21
CA TRP A 81 14.46 4.75 21.59
C TRP A 81 13.80 3.76 22.55
N VAL A 82 13.08 2.76 22.06
CA VAL A 82 12.46 1.74 22.94
C VAL A 82 13.23 0.43 22.98
N GLU A 83 13.21 -0.20 24.15
CA GLU A 83 13.76 -1.54 24.35
C GLU A 83 12.93 -2.60 23.62
N ASN A 84 11.59 -2.56 23.77
CA ASN A 84 10.69 -3.43 23.04
C ASN A 84 10.32 -2.82 21.68
N LYS A 85 10.99 -3.33 20.64
CA LYS A 85 10.90 -2.86 19.26
C LYS A 85 9.69 -3.37 18.48
N GLU A 86 8.88 -4.26 19.05
CA GLU A 86 7.78 -4.92 18.33
C GLU A 86 6.79 -3.92 17.74
N LYS A 87 6.23 -3.03 18.57
CA LYS A 87 5.25 -2.03 18.12
C LYS A 87 5.83 -1.05 17.10
N ALA A 88 7.08 -0.64 17.29
CA ALA A 88 7.77 0.24 16.35
C ALA A 88 8.00 -0.44 15.00
N ILE A 89 8.34 -1.73 14.98
CA ILE A 89 8.47 -2.51 13.75
C ILE A 89 7.12 -2.68 13.05
N LEU A 90 6.04 -2.95 13.80
CA LEU A 90 4.68 -3.06 13.23
C LEU A 90 4.22 -1.73 12.62
N MET A 91 4.48 -0.61 13.29
CA MET A 91 4.24 0.73 12.74
C MET A 91 5.08 0.96 11.47
N LEU A 92 6.36 0.59 11.46
CA LEU A 92 7.22 0.76 10.30
C LEU A 92 6.74 -0.03 9.08
N VAL A 93 6.38 -1.31 9.24
CA VAL A 93 5.89 -2.10 8.11
C VAL A 93 4.55 -1.58 7.60
N PHE A 94 3.66 -1.13 8.48
CA PHE A 94 2.40 -0.47 8.12
C PHE A 94 2.67 0.79 7.29
N SER A 95 3.53 1.68 7.79
CA SER A 95 3.83 2.96 7.13
C SER A 95 4.56 2.77 5.80
N VAL A 96 5.50 1.82 5.73
CA VAL A 96 6.20 1.50 4.48
C VAL A 96 5.23 0.93 3.45
N CYS A 97 4.32 0.03 3.84
CA CYS A 97 3.35 -0.52 2.89
C CYS A 97 2.35 0.54 2.41
N GLY A 98 1.92 1.46 3.27
CA GLY A 98 1.11 2.61 2.82
C GLY A 98 1.88 3.60 1.95
N PHE A 99 3.21 3.73 2.12
CA PHE A 99 4.02 4.49 1.18
C PHE A 99 4.17 3.78 -0.19
N ILE A 100 4.32 2.44 -0.18
CA ILE A 100 4.31 1.63 -1.41
C ILE A 100 2.99 1.79 -2.16
N HIS A 101 1.87 1.90 -1.46
CA HIS A 101 0.58 2.20 -2.07
C HIS A 101 0.64 3.48 -2.92
N LEU A 102 1.19 4.58 -2.42
CA LEU A 102 1.28 5.83 -3.18
C LEU A 102 2.23 5.74 -4.39
N ILE A 103 3.31 4.97 -4.27
CA ILE A 103 4.20 4.68 -5.40
C ILE A 103 3.43 3.92 -6.49
N LEU A 104 2.62 2.94 -6.08
CA LEU A 104 1.80 2.14 -6.98
C LEU A 104 0.71 2.97 -7.66
N ASP A 105 0.07 3.89 -6.93
CA ASP A 105 -0.89 4.81 -7.56
C ASP A 105 -0.23 5.74 -8.54
N SER A 106 1.00 6.17 -8.30
CA SER A 106 1.72 7.07 -9.21
C SER A 106 1.87 6.51 -10.64
N ILE A 107 1.64 5.21 -10.87
CA ILE A 107 1.65 4.63 -12.22
C ILE A 107 0.55 5.23 -13.09
N VAL A 108 -0.68 5.37 -12.57
CA VAL A 108 -1.86 5.78 -13.36
C VAL A 108 -2.85 6.68 -12.61
N GLY A 109 -2.71 6.80 -11.30
CA GLY A 109 -3.48 7.68 -10.43
C GLY A 109 -2.68 8.93 -10.07
N ASP A 110 -3.39 10.04 -9.94
CA ASP A 110 -2.78 11.34 -9.64
C ASP A 110 -2.41 11.45 -8.16
N ILE A 111 -1.12 11.61 -7.85
CA ILE A 111 -0.62 11.78 -6.48
C ILE A 111 0.03 13.15 -6.30
N TRP A 112 -0.34 13.84 -5.22
CA TRP A 112 0.20 15.15 -4.86
C TRP A 112 1.52 15.02 -4.08
N TRP A 113 2.58 14.57 -4.77
CA TRP A 113 3.88 14.32 -4.15
C TRP A 113 4.49 15.50 -3.39
N LEU A 114 4.19 16.71 -3.83
CA LEU A 114 4.75 17.94 -3.29
C LEU A 114 3.79 18.70 -2.38
N ALA A 115 2.62 18.13 -2.05
CA ALA A 115 1.71 18.73 -1.09
C ALA A 115 2.30 18.70 0.34
N PRO A 116 2.00 19.71 1.18
CA PRO A 116 1.10 20.84 0.93
C PRO A 116 1.78 22.03 0.24
N TRP A 117 3.08 21.97 -0.07
CA TRP A 117 3.83 23.11 -0.62
C TRP A 117 3.45 23.45 -2.06
N VAL A 118 3.19 22.43 -2.88
CA VAL A 118 2.79 22.60 -4.28
C VAL A 118 1.52 21.81 -4.54
N ASN A 119 0.47 22.52 -4.95
CA ASN A 119 -0.80 21.92 -5.35
C ASN A 119 -0.74 21.46 -6.82
N LYS A 120 -0.03 20.34 -7.07
CA LYS A 120 0.10 19.75 -8.39
C LYS A 120 0.03 18.22 -8.33
N PRO A 121 -0.85 17.58 -9.13
CA PRO A 121 -0.86 16.13 -9.27
C PRO A 121 0.29 15.63 -10.15
N PHE A 122 0.75 14.42 -9.86
CA PHE A 122 1.74 13.70 -10.65
C PHE A 122 1.27 12.26 -10.89
N SER A 123 1.35 11.83 -12.15
CA SER A 123 1.10 10.46 -12.60
C SER A 123 2.10 10.14 -13.72
N LEU A 124 2.53 8.88 -13.81
CA LEU A 124 3.48 8.42 -14.85
C LEU A 124 2.77 8.22 -16.19
N PHE A 125 1.54 7.73 -16.15
CA PHE A 125 0.68 7.49 -17.30
C PHE A 125 -0.73 7.95 -16.98
N THR A 126 -1.50 8.25 -18.03
CA THR A 126 -2.90 8.65 -17.90
C THR A 126 -3.80 7.58 -18.50
N VAL A 127 -4.92 7.31 -17.83
CA VAL A 127 -5.96 6.41 -18.35
C VAL A 127 -6.96 7.26 -19.12
N PRO A 128 -7.12 7.08 -20.44
CA PRO A 128 -8.05 7.88 -21.23
C PRO A 128 -9.50 7.51 -20.89
N ALA A 129 -10.37 8.51 -20.73
CA ALA A 129 -11.79 8.32 -20.44
C ALA A 129 -12.60 8.14 -21.74
N ILE A 130 -12.59 6.93 -22.30
CA ILE A 130 -13.20 6.57 -23.59
C ILE A 130 -14.56 5.85 -23.39
N TYR A 131 -14.63 4.96 -22.40
CA TYR A 131 -15.76 4.08 -22.15
C TYR A 131 -16.58 4.52 -20.94
N GLU A 132 -17.87 4.18 -20.95
CA GLU A 132 -18.76 4.27 -19.79
C GLU A 132 -19.25 2.86 -19.41
N PRO A 133 -19.27 2.49 -18.13
CA PRO A 133 -18.84 3.27 -16.95
C PRO A 133 -17.31 3.45 -16.85
N TRP A 134 -16.89 4.54 -16.20
CA TRP A 134 -15.47 4.97 -16.10
C TRP A 134 -14.46 3.86 -15.75
N TRP A 135 -14.83 2.91 -14.89
CA TRP A 135 -13.93 1.84 -14.43
C TRP A 135 -13.53 0.86 -15.54
N LEU A 136 -14.30 0.79 -16.64
CA LEU A 136 -13.91 0.01 -17.82
C LEU A 136 -12.64 0.55 -18.47
N ASN A 137 -12.44 1.86 -18.48
CA ASN A 137 -11.20 2.46 -18.99
C ASN A 137 -9.99 1.93 -18.24
N PHE A 138 -10.12 1.80 -16.93
CA PHE A 138 -9.05 1.29 -16.08
C PHE A 138 -8.78 -0.20 -16.33
N ILE A 139 -9.82 -1.03 -16.34
CA ILE A 139 -9.70 -2.48 -16.56
C ILE A 139 -9.08 -2.80 -17.92
N LEU A 140 -9.43 -2.03 -18.95
CA LEU A 140 -8.92 -2.22 -20.31
C LEU A 140 -7.55 -1.57 -20.54
N HIS A 141 -7.08 -0.72 -19.63
CA HIS A 141 -5.78 -0.10 -19.72
C HIS A 141 -4.67 -1.10 -19.36
N TRP A 142 -3.50 -0.99 -20.00
CA TRP A 142 -2.41 -1.94 -19.82
C TRP A 142 -1.90 -2.00 -18.37
N SER A 143 -2.08 -0.93 -17.59
CA SER A 143 -1.69 -0.90 -16.17
C SER A 143 -2.45 -1.93 -15.34
N PHE A 144 -3.65 -2.34 -15.76
CA PHE A 144 -4.39 -3.39 -15.06
C PHE A 144 -3.66 -4.75 -15.09
N TYR A 145 -2.88 -5.03 -16.14
CA TYR A 145 -2.03 -6.22 -16.16
C TYR A 145 -0.98 -6.20 -15.05
N LEU A 146 -0.48 -5.02 -14.64
CA LEU A 146 0.42 -4.91 -13.49
C LEU A 146 -0.27 -5.33 -12.19
N GLU A 147 -1.55 -4.99 -12.02
CA GLU A 147 -2.33 -5.45 -10.87
C GLU A 147 -2.46 -6.97 -10.84
N LEU A 148 -2.76 -7.57 -12.00
CA LEU A 148 -2.85 -9.03 -12.12
C LEU A 148 -1.50 -9.70 -11.84
N LEU A 149 -0.39 -9.12 -12.28
CA LEU A 149 0.95 -9.62 -11.98
C LEU A 149 1.28 -9.53 -10.48
N ILE A 150 0.90 -8.45 -9.81
CA ILE A 150 1.06 -8.29 -8.37
C ILE A 150 0.22 -9.32 -7.62
N VAL A 151 -1.05 -9.52 -8.00
CA VAL A 151 -1.91 -10.56 -7.43
C VAL A 151 -1.29 -11.95 -7.62
N LEU A 152 -0.87 -12.27 -8.84
CA LEU A 152 -0.24 -13.55 -9.16
C LEU A 152 1.03 -13.77 -8.33
N TRP A 153 1.87 -12.75 -8.17
CA TRP A 153 3.08 -12.85 -7.36
C TRP A 153 2.76 -13.11 -5.88
N ALA A 154 1.76 -12.44 -5.32
CA ALA A 154 1.30 -12.70 -3.96
C ALA A 154 0.83 -14.15 -3.79
N VAL A 155 0.04 -14.67 -4.74
CA VAL A 155 -0.44 -16.06 -4.75
C VAL A 155 0.72 -17.06 -4.83
N VAL A 156 1.70 -16.83 -5.72
CA VAL A 156 2.90 -17.67 -5.83
C VAL A 156 3.71 -17.67 -4.52
N LEU A 157 3.87 -16.50 -3.90
CA LEU A 157 4.54 -16.39 -2.59
C LEU A 157 3.78 -17.11 -1.48
N TRP A 158 2.45 -17.08 -1.51
CA TRP A 158 1.60 -17.80 -0.57
C TRP A 158 1.88 -19.30 -0.63
N PHE A 159 1.75 -19.91 -1.81
CA PHE A 159 1.95 -21.36 -1.97
C PHE A 159 3.37 -21.82 -1.63
N ARG A 160 4.41 -21.07 -2.05
CA ARG A 160 5.81 -21.38 -1.70
C ARG A 160 6.08 -21.40 -0.19
N SER A 161 5.29 -20.67 0.57
CA SER A 161 5.46 -20.58 2.01
C SER A 161 4.94 -21.80 2.74
N ASP A 162 3.85 -22.41 2.24
CA ASP A 162 3.24 -23.60 2.84
C ASP A 162 4.06 -24.86 2.53
N ASP A 163 4.65 -24.96 1.33
CA ASP A 163 5.60 -26.02 0.99
C ASP A 163 6.85 -26.03 1.91
N SER A 164 7.30 -24.86 2.34
CA SER A 164 8.44 -24.76 3.26
C SER A 164 8.15 -25.24 4.68
N LYS A 165 6.86 -25.29 5.06
CA LYS A 165 6.41 -25.84 6.34
C LYS A 165 6.17 -27.34 6.26
N SER A 166 5.69 -27.87 5.14
CA SER A 166 5.44 -29.32 4.98
C SER A 166 6.73 -30.14 4.92
N ARG A 167 7.83 -29.58 4.39
CA ARG A 167 9.15 -30.26 4.34
C ARG A 167 9.92 -30.28 5.67
N LYS A 168 9.39 -29.69 6.74
CA LYS A 168 10.02 -29.66 8.08
C LYS A 168 9.22 -30.43 9.13
N GLY A 169 8.15 -31.13 8.73
CA GLY A 169 7.36 -32.02 9.58
C GLY A 169 7.86 -33.45 9.50
#